data_AF-A0A5E5BYB6-F1
#
_entry.id   AF-A0A5E5BYB6-F1
#
_cell.length_a   1.000
_cell.length_b   1.000
_cell.length_c   1.000
_cell.angle_alpha   90.00
_cell.angle_beta   90.00
_cell.angle_gamma   90.00
#
_symmetry.space_group_name_H-M   'P 1'
#
loop_
_entity.id
_entity.type
_entity.pdbx_description
1 polymer ?
#
loop_
_entity_poly.entity_id
_entity_poly.type
_entity_poly.pdbx_seq_one_letter_code
_entity_poly.pdbx_strand_id
1 'polypeptide(L)'
;MKTRLSRALPLLFGAGLLLTGHAFAQDGKETAAQAAKREADARAAATSTSSVDVNQERKPSYYVNDQGTTVTEYRDRGKPTEIDVHSRFGTNYQLTTPPDNSPRARDNTSQNDRLPSVGLKF
;
A
#
# COMPACT_ATOMS: atom_id res chain seq x y z
N MET A 1 53.31 18.29 -28.21
CA MET A 1 54.74 18.53 -27.91
C MET A 1 54.98 18.25 -26.43
N LYS A 2 55.99 17.44 -26.13
CA LYS A 2 56.41 16.98 -24.79
C LYS A 2 57.22 18.09 -24.09
N THR A 3 57.11 18.22 -22.76
CA THR A 3 58.18 18.49 -21.76
C THR A 3 57.58 19.09 -20.46
N ARG A 4 58.03 18.86 -19.22
CA ARG A 4 58.96 17.95 -18.52
C ARG A 4 58.64 18.11 -17.02
N LEU A 5 58.79 17.05 -16.24
CA LEU A 5 58.88 17.09 -14.77
C LEU A 5 60.07 17.95 -14.33
N SER A 6 59.95 18.69 -13.22
CA SER A 6 61.11 19.01 -12.39
C SER A 6 60.74 19.10 -10.91
N ARG A 7 61.49 18.34 -10.11
CA ARG A 7 61.48 18.26 -8.64
C ARG A 7 62.23 19.45 -8.03
N ALA A 8 61.75 19.97 -6.90
CA ALA A 8 62.62 20.45 -5.82
C ALA A 8 61.82 20.56 -4.51
N LEU A 9 62.27 19.83 -3.49
CA LEU A 9 61.89 19.94 -2.08
C LEU A 9 63.05 20.66 -1.37
N PRO A 10 62.78 21.53 -0.39
CA PRO A 10 63.32 21.31 0.96
C PRO A 10 62.26 21.63 2.03
N LEU A 11 61.88 20.71 2.93
CA LEU A 11 62.52 20.36 4.21
C LEU A 11 62.96 21.56 5.07
N LEU A 12 62.16 21.87 6.09
CA LEU A 12 62.55 22.27 7.47
C LEU A 12 61.26 22.37 8.31
N PHE A 13 60.95 21.34 9.10
CA PHE A 13 61.15 21.27 10.56
C PHE A 13 60.31 22.25 11.38
N GLY A 14 59.32 21.71 12.08
CA GLY A 14 58.54 22.39 13.11
C GLY A 14 57.80 21.37 13.96
N ALA A 15 58.52 20.75 14.89
CA ALA A 15 57.99 19.88 15.92
C ALA A 15 56.96 20.63 16.78
N GLY A 16 55.81 20.01 17.04
CA GLY A 16 54.74 20.65 17.80
C GLY A 16 53.72 19.65 18.31
N LEU A 17 54.18 18.79 19.22
CA LEU A 17 53.44 18.29 20.38
C LEU A 17 52.11 17.55 20.12
N LEU A 18 52.19 16.23 20.28
CA LEU A 18 51.17 15.34 20.84
C LEU A 18 50.12 16.09 21.70
N LEU A 19 48.89 16.21 21.21
CA LEU A 19 47.72 16.32 22.09
C LEU A 19 47.02 14.97 22.14
N THR A 20 47.47 14.20 23.11
CA THR A 20 46.82 13.05 23.73
C THR A 20 45.31 13.22 23.83
N GLY A 21 44.60 12.12 23.54
CA GLY A 21 43.15 12.03 23.62
C GLY A 21 42.58 12.51 24.95
N HIS A 22 41.50 13.27 24.84
CA HIS A 22 40.60 13.56 25.94
C HIS A 22 39.20 13.14 25.50
N ALA A 23 38.97 11.82 25.42
CA ALA A 23 37.62 11.30 25.60
C ALA A 23 37.31 11.40 27.10
N PHE A 24 36.81 12.55 27.53
CA PHE A 24 36.21 12.66 28.85
C PHE A 24 34.90 11.85 28.80
N ALA A 25 34.90 10.70 29.47
CA ALA A 25 33.68 10.11 29.96
C ALA A 25 33.06 11.11 30.94
N GLN A 26 32.10 11.90 30.48
CA GLN A 26 31.27 12.73 31.36
C GLN A 26 30.25 11.80 32.04
N ASP A 27 30.56 11.36 33.25
CA ASP A 27 29.55 11.04 34.25
C ASP A 27 28.85 12.35 34.62
N GLY A 28 27.88 12.73 33.79
CA GLY A 28 27.34 14.08 33.73
C GLY A 28 25.86 14.07 34.05
N LYS A 29 25.49 14.61 35.21
CA LYS A 29 24.11 14.99 35.52
C LYS A 29 23.55 15.79 34.36
N GLU A 30 22.56 15.22 33.69
CA GLU A 30 21.85 15.86 32.59
C GLU A 30 21.34 17.22 33.05
N THR A 31 21.69 18.30 32.34
CA THR A 31 21.18 19.63 32.67
C THR A 31 19.69 19.69 32.31
N ALA A 32 18.90 20.47 33.05
CA ALA A 32 17.46 20.60 32.82
C ALA A 32 17.12 21.01 31.38
N ALA A 33 17.99 21.76 30.71
CA ALA A 33 17.83 22.15 29.31
C ALA A 33 18.00 20.97 28.34
N GLN A 34 18.90 20.04 28.63
CA GLN A 34 19.12 18.83 27.83
C GLN A 34 17.96 17.84 28.02
N ALA A 35 17.47 17.71 29.25
CA ALA A 35 16.29 16.90 29.56
C ALA A 35 15.02 17.46 28.89
N ALA A 36 14.80 18.77 28.97
CA ALA A 36 13.67 19.43 28.31
C ALA A 36 13.72 19.29 26.80
N LYS A 37 14.91 19.35 26.18
CA LYS A 37 15.08 19.13 24.75
C LYS A 37 14.74 17.69 24.36
N ARG A 38 15.27 16.69 25.09
CA ARG A 38 14.95 15.27 24.85
C ARG A 38 13.46 14.99 25.02
N GLU A 39 12.83 15.59 26.02
CA GLU A 39 11.39 15.44 26.25
C GLU A 39 10.56 16.10 25.14
N ALA A 40 10.96 17.27 24.65
CA ALA A 40 10.35 17.90 23.48
C ALA A 40 10.51 17.05 22.22
N ASP A 41 11.70 16.50 21.97
CA ASP A 41 11.97 15.62 20.84
C ASP A 41 11.18 14.31 20.93
N ALA A 42 11.04 13.75 22.14
CA ALA A 42 10.23 12.55 22.40
C ALA A 42 8.73 12.81 22.19
N ARG A 43 8.23 13.98 22.60
CA ARG A 43 6.84 14.39 22.32
C ARG A 43 6.60 14.63 20.83
N ALA A 44 7.57 15.20 20.12
CA ALA A 44 7.50 15.37 18.67
C ALA A 44 7.50 14.01 17.94
N ALA A 45 8.36 13.08 18.35
CA ALA A 45 8.41 11.72 17.78
C ALA A 45 7.18 10.87 18.12
N ALA A 46 6.55 11.09 19.28
CA ALA A 46 5.32 10.42 19.68
C ALA A 46 4.08 10.91 18.91
N THR A 47 4.18 12.05 18.21
CA THR A 47 3.08 12.59 17.41
C THR A 47 3.15 12.02 15.98
N SER A 48 3.08 10.70 15.86
CA SER A 48 2.84 10.06 14.55
C SER A 48 1.35 10.11 14.23
N THR A 49 0.91 11.19 13.60
CA THR A 49 -0.43 11.27 13.01
C THR A 49 -0.44 10.50 11.70
N SER A 50 -0.51 9.16 11.77
CA SER A 50 -0.85 8.36 10.61
C SER A 50 -2.31 8.62 10.26
N SER A 51 -2.56 9.62 9.42
CA SER A 51 -3.87 9.83 8.82
C SER A 51 -4.15 8.66 7.87
N VAL A 52 -4.97 7.71 8.31
CA VAL A 52 -5.55 6.72 7.42
C VAL A 52 -6.64 7.44 6.65
N ASP A 53 -6.46 7.60 5.34
CA ASP A 53 -7.50 8.12 4.47
C ASP A 53 -8.64 7.09 4.40
N VAL A 54 -9.72 7.36 5.12
CA VAL A 54 -10.85 6.42 5.30
C VAL A 54 -11.73 6.36 4.05
N ASN A 55 -11.59 7.31 3.12
CA ASN A 55 -12.47 7.45 1.96
C ASN A 55 -11.69 7.59 0.65
N GLN A 56 -10.73 6.69 0.44
CA GLN A 56 -10.09 6.60 -0.86
C GLN A 56 -11.12 6.16 -1.90
N GLU A 57 -11.34 7.01 -2.89
CA GLU A 57 -12.23 6.72 -4.01
C GLU A 57 -11.73 5.45 -4.72
N ARG A 58 -12.60 4.44 -4.84
CA ARG A 58 -12.23 3.16 -5.44
C ARG A 58 -11.85 3.36 -6.89
N LYS A 59 -10.63 2.98 -7.25
CA LYS A 59 -10.16 3.06 -8.63
C LYS A 59 -10.81 1.94 -9.45
N PRO A 60 -11.55 2.27 -10.53
CA PRO A 60 -12.09 1.25 -11.42
C PRO A 60 -10.94 0.53 -12.15
N SER A 61 -11.08 -0.79 -12.27
CA SER A 61 -10.16 -1.64 -13.03
C SER A 61 -10.46 -1.61 -14.52
N TYR A 62 -11.74 -1.47 -14.88
CA TYR A 62 -12.19 -1.25 -16.24
C TYR A 62 -13.36 -0.26 -16.24
N TYR A 63 -13.39 0.59 -17.26
CA TYR A 63 -14.44 1.58 -17.44
C TYR A 63 -14.73 1.71 -18.94
N VAL A 64 -16.01 1.65 -19.30
CA VAL A 64 -16.47 1.94 -20.65
C VAL A 64 -17.78 2.72 -20.57
N ASN A 65 -17.93 3.70 -21.45
CA ASN A 65 -19.20 4.35 -21.72
C ASN A 65 -19.50 4.18 -23.21
N ASP A 66 -20.61 3.53 -23.51
CA ASP A 66 -21.08 3.35 -24.88
C ASP A 66 -22.51 3.85 -25.02
N GLN A 67 -22.69 4.90 -25.84
CA GLN A 67 -23.99 5.51 -26.13
C GLN A 67 -24.85 5.84 -24.88
N GLY A 68 -24.20 6.21 -23.77
CA GLY A 68 -24.87 6.52 -22.50
C GLY A 68 -25.12 5.32 -21.58
N THR A 69 -24.67 4.11 -21.95
CA THR A 69 -24.55 2.98 -21.03
C THR A 69 -23.13 2.95 -20.48
N THR A 70 -22.99 3.10 -19.16
CA THR A 70 -21.70 3.05 -18.47
C THR A 70 -21.54 1.70 -17.79
N VAL A 71 -20.39 1.07 -17.98
CA VAL A 71 -20.00 -0.14 -17.26
C VAL A 71 -18.69 0.14 -16.52
N THR A 72 -18.72 -0.02 -15.21
CA THR A 72 -17.58 0.18 -14.32
C THR A 72 -17.27 -1.13 -13.60
N GLU A 73 -16.08 -1.67 -13.76
CA GLU A 73 -15.64 -2.88 -13.07
C GLU A 73 -14.59 -2.54 -12.01
N TYR A 74 -14.72 -3.16 -10.84
CA TYR A 74 -13.77 -3.06 -9.74
C TYR A 74 -13.18 -4.44 -9.43
N ARG A 75 -11.86 -4.56 -9.58
CA ARG A 75 -11.06 -5.72 -9.18
C ARG A 75 -10.15 -5.34 -8.03
N ASP A 76 -10.70 -5.37 -6.82
CA ASP A 76 -9.92 -5.16 -5.61
C ASP A 76 -9.21 -6.45 -5.20
N ARG A 77 -7.96 -6.34 -4.73
CA ARG A 77 -7.21 -7.51 -4.27
C ARG A 77 -7.90 -8.15 -3.07
N GLY A 78 -8.22 -9.43 -3.19
CA GLY A 78 -8.84 -10.22 -2.12
C GLY A 78 -10.36 -10.02 -1.97
N LYS A 79 -11.00 -9.25 -2.85
CA LYS A 79 -12.46 -9.17 -2.94
C LYS A 79 -12.95 -9.78 -4.26
N PRO A 80 -14.18 -10.30 -4.30
CA PRO A 80 -14.79 -10.70 -5.55
C PRO A 80 -14.95 -9.50 -6.49
N THR A 81 -14.98 -9.76 -7.79
CA THR A 81 -15.21 -8.70 -8.78
C THR A 81 -16.61 -8.13 -8.65
N GLU A 82 -16.69 -6.81 -8.73
CA GLU A 82 -17.93 -6.05 -8.72
C GLU A 82 -18.02 -5.25 -10.03
N ILE A 83 -19.19 -5.26 -10.66
CA ILE A 83 -19.45 -4.53 -11.90
C ILE A 83 -20.73 -3.72 -11.72
N ASP A 84 -20.64 -2.42 -11.96
CA ASP A 84 -21.77 -1.51 -11.95
C ASP A 84 -22.12 -1.14 -13.39
N VAL A 85 -23.34 -1.45 -13.80
CA VAL A 85 -23.89 -1.13 -15.11
C VAL A 85 -24.97 -0.07 -14.93
N HIS A 86 -24.74 1.10 -15.53
CA HIS A 86 -25.73 2.17 -15.60
C HIS A 86 -26.20 2.27 -17.05
N SER A 87 -27.44 1.92 -17.32
CA SER A 87 -28.01 1.96 -18.66
C SER A 87 -28.49 3.37 -19.02
N ARG A 88 -28.38 3.71 -20.31
CA ARG A 88 -29.00 4.91 -20.90
C ARG A 88 -30.49 5.04 -20.57
N PHE A 89 -31.17 3.90 -20.42
CA PHE A 89 -32.62 3.86 -20.16
C PHE A 89 -32.98 4.03 -18.68
N GLY A 90 -32.00 4.31 -17.82
CA GLY A 90 -32.20 4.56 -16.38
C GLY A 90 -32.20 3.31 -15.51
N THR A 91 -31.98 2.13 -16.08
CA THR A 91 -31.80 0.90 -15.30
C THR A 91 -30.37 0.79 -14.80
N ASN A 92 -30.20 0.38 -13.54
CA ASN A 92 -28.89 0.17 -12.94
C ASN A 92 -28.82 -1.26 -12.39
N TYR A 93 -27.74 -1.95 -12.70
CA TYR A 93 -27.47 -3.29 -12.21
C TYR A 93 -26.10 -3.33 -11.58
N GLN A 94 -26.03 -3.93 -10.40
CA GLN A 94 -24.77 -4.27 -9.76
C GLN A 94 -24.61 -5.79 -9.84
N LEU A 95 -23.54 -6.22 -10.50
CA LEU A 95 -23.17 -7.61 -10.67
C LEU A 95 -22.01 -7.90 -9.72
N THR A 96 -22.23 -8.80 -8.78
CA THR A 96 -21.20 -9.28 -7.86
C THR A 96 -21.09 -10.79 -7.99
N THR A 97 -19.94 -11.32 -7.59
CA THR A 97 -19.80 -12.77 -7.48
C THR A 97 -20.77 -13.28 -6.39
N PRO A 98 -21.52 -14.36 -6.63
CA PRO A 98 -22.40 -14.92 -5.62
C PRO A 98 -21.62 -15.28 -4.36
N PRO A 99 -22.22 -15.12 -3.16
CA PRO A 99 -21.59 -15.53 -1.91
C PRO A 99 -21.26 -17.03 -1.88
N ASP A 100 -22.04 -17.84 -2.60
CA ASP A 100 -21.88 -19.28 -2.69
C ASP A 100 -21.96 -19.72 -4.16
N ASN A 101 -20.90 -20.39 -4.62
CA ASN A 101 -20.80 -20.99 -5.96
C ASN A 101 -20.82 -22.52 -5.90
N SER A 102 -21.18 -23.11 -4.75
CA SER A 102 -21.24 -24.56 -4.60
C SER A 102 -22.35 -25.16 -5.48
N PRO A 103 -22.11 -26.34 -6.09
CA PRO A 103 -23.16 -27.08 -6.75
C PRO A 103 -24.25 -27.43 -5.74
N ARG A 104 -25.47 -26.95 -5.97
CA ARG A 104 -26.62 -27.31 -5.14
C ARG A 104 -27.23 -28.60 -5.66
N ALA A 105 -27.44 -29.58 -4.78
CA ALA A 105 -28.20 -30.77 -5.13
C ALA A 105 -29.64 -30.38 -5.49
N ARG A 106 -30.15 -30.92 -6.60
CA ARG A 106 -31.54 -30.67 -7.03
C ARG A 106 -32.50 -31.29 -6.02
N ASP A 107 -33.51 -30.53 -5.61
CA ASP A 107 -34.62 -31.07 -4.84
C ASP A 107 -35.55 -31.87 -5.75
N ASN A 108 -35.51 -33.21 -5.64
CA ASN A 108 -36.38 -34.10 -6.44
C ASN A 108 -37.85 -34.11 -5.99
N THR A 109 -38.17 -33.40 -4.90
CA THR A 109 -39.56 -33.22 -4.42
C THR A 109 -40.25 -31.99 -5.01
N SER A 110 -39.47 -31.01 -5.51
CA SER A 110 -40.00 -29.84 -6.22
C SER A 110 -40.58 -30.25 -7.58
N GLN A 111 -41.90 -30.06 -7.77
CA GLN A 111 -42.58 -30.35 -9.04
C GLN A 111 -42.08 -29.47 -10.20
N ASN A 112 -41.57 -28.27 -9.90
CA ASN A 112 -41.14 -27.31 -10.92
C ASN A 112 -39.80 -27.70 -11.59
N ASP A 113 -38.98 -28.50 -10.91
CA ASP A 113 -37.65 -28.92 -11.39
C ASP A 113 -37.64 -30.35 -11.97
N ARG A 114 -38.83 -30.97 -12.14
CA ARG A 114 -38.96 -32.31 -12.73
C ARG A 114 -38.84 -32.23 -14.24
N LEU A 115 -37.89 -32.96 -14.79
CA LEU A 115 -37.82 -33.20 -16.23
C LEU A 115 -38.92 -34.18 -16.63
N PRO A 116 -39.56 -33.99 -17.80
CA PRO A 116 -40.50 -34.97 -18.32
C PRO A 116 -39.78 -36.29 -18.55
N SER A 117 -40.32 -37.38 -17.99
CA SER A 117 -39.79 -38.73 -18.14
C SER A 117 -40.79 -39.62 -18.89
N VAL A 118 -40.29 -40.47 -19.78
CA VAL A 118 -41.05 -41.53 -20.46
C VAL A 118 -40.77 -42.87 -19.79
N GLY A 119 -41.81 -43.61 -19.41
CA GLY A 119 -41.68 -44.96 -18.86
C GLY A 119 -41.44 -45.98 -19.98
N LEU A 120 -40.32 -46.69 -19.94
CA LEU A 120 -40.05 -47.81 -20.84
C LEU A 120 -40.90 -49.02 -20.39
N LYS A 121 -41.64 -49.61 -21.31
CA LYS A 121 -42.35 -50.88 -21.11
C LYS A 121 -41.43 -51.99 -21.64
N PHE A 122 -41.09 -52.95 -20.78
CA PHE A 122 -40.44 -54.20 -21.16
C PHE A 122 -41.47 -55.31 -21.15
#